data_AF-A0A0F8VZR7-F1
#
_entry.id   AF-A0A0F8VZR7-F1
#
_cell.length_a   1.000
_cell.length_b   1.000
_cell.length_c   1.000
_cell.angle_alpha   90.00
_cell.angle_beta   90.00
_cell.angle_gamma   90.00
#
_symmetry.space_group_name_H-M   'P 1'
#
loop_
_entity.id
_entity.type
_entity.pdbx_description
1 polymer ?
#
loop_
_entity_poly.entity_id
_entity_poly.type
_entity_poly.pdbx_seq_one_letter_code
_entity_poly.pdbx_strand_id
1 'polypeptide(L)'
;MADRYLKATGNWNNNATWSATDGGAAGVSFPTSADNAYITANGNGLTLTVNVSSSCLDLICSGGSTATLAGSSGLNVFATLTLLSTMTISYSSTVSFYSTGSETVTCGQTLNCGFDFYGTGGTFTLQDEVNLTAQIFAVDKGTLVTNNNNITCGQFISDHAFAAVMTLGSSTVTCTTWEMARAVTVNAGTSTIKVSGTGVFTGFGQTYNDVELNGTAHT
;
A
#
# COMPACT_ATOMS: atom_id res chain seq x y z
N MET A 1 19.10 12.99 0.20
CA MET A 1 17.65 12.98 -0.05
C MET A 1 17.34 14.16 -0.92
N ALA A 2 16.85 13.92 -2.12
CA ALA A 2 16.43 14.97 -3.02
C ALA A 2 14.94 14.85 -3.30
N ASP A 3 14.29 15.98 -3.55
CA ASP A 3 12.87 16.02 -3.89
C ASP A 3 12.69 15.99 -5.41
N ARG A 4 11.70 15.23 -5.88
CA ARG A 4 11.40 15.01 -7.29
C ARG A 4 9.92 15.25 -7.54
N TYR A 5 9.62 16.30 -8.29
CA TYR A 5 8.25 16.72 -8.56
C TYR A 5 7.83 16.27 -9.95
N LEU A 6 6.65 15.66 -10.08
CA LEU A 6 6.05 15.36 -11.38
C LEU A 6 5.86 16.67 -12.16
N LYS A 7 6.46 16.75 -13.34
CA LYS A 7 6.43 17.95 -14.18
C LYS A 7 5.88 17.73 -15.58
N ALA A 8 6.01 16.52 -16.12
CA ALA A 8 5.49 16.18 -17.44
C ALA A 8 4.86 14.79 -17.42
N THR A 9 3.83 14.60 -18.25
CA THR A 9 3.33 13.25 -18.53
C THR A 9 4.46 12.39 -19.08
N GLY A 10 4.67 11.22 -18.49
CA GLY A 10 5.71 10.32 -18.95
C GLY A 10 6.02 9.17 -17.98
N ASN A 11 7.08 8.47 -18.33
CA ASN A 11 7.55 7.29 -17.63
C ASN A 11 8.34 7.68 -16.37
N TRP A 12 8.19 6.89 -15.31
CA TRP A 12 8.93 7.07 -14.06
C TRP A 12 10.43 7.14 -14.32
N ASN A 13 10.98 6.23 -15.14
CA ASN A 13 12.43 6.19 -15.42
C ASN A 13 12.91 7.20 -16.49
N ASN A 14 12.12 8.24 -16.79
CA ASN A 14 12.51 9.31 -17.70
C ASN A 14 12.81 10.60 -16.93
N ASN A 15 14.04 11.12 -17.05
CA ASN A 15 14.43 12.37 -16.39
C ASN A 15 13.57 13.57 -16.83
N ALA A 16 13.02 13.55 -18.05
CA ALA A 16 12.13 14.60 -18.53
C ALA A 16 10.75 14.63 -17.83
N THR A 17 10.43 13.62 -17.02
CA THR A 17 9.19 13.58 -16.21
C THR A 17 9.32 14.36 -14.91
N TRP A 18 10.54 14.59 -14.42
CA TRP A 18 10.80 15.07 -13.07
C TRP A 18 11.45 16.46 -13.03
N SER A 19 11.10 17.24 -12.01
CA SER A 19 11.73 18.51 -11.64
C SER A 19 12.33 18.46 -10.23
N ALA A 20 13.37 19.27 -9.98
CA ALA A 20 14.00 19.39 -8.66
C ALA A 20 13.24 20.34 -7.71
N THR A 21 12.28 21.11 -8.23
CA THR A 21 11.45 22.05 -7.46
C THR A 21 10.03 22.00 -7.96
N ASP A 22 9.05 22.21 -7.08
CA ASP A 22 7.64 22.22 -7.47
C ASP A 22 7.36 23.30 -8.55
N GLY A 23 6.75 22.89 -9.66
CA GLY A 23 6.49 23.77 -10.82
C GLY A 23 7.72 24.11 -11.69
N GLY A 24 8.92 23.69 -11.30
CA GLY A 24 10.19 24.01 -11.99
C GLY A 24 10.38 23.36 -13.36
N ALA A 25 11.58 23.53 -13.93
CA ALA A 25 11.94 22.90 -15.20
C ALA A 25 12.13 21.38 -15.04
N ALA A 26 11.78 20.62 -16.08
CA ALA A 26 12.02 19.18 -16.13
C ALA A 26 13.47 18.84 -16.47
N GLY A 27 13.87 17.58 -16.26
CA GLY A 27 15.16 17.04 -16.71
C GLY A 27 16.10 16.57 -15.60
N VAL A 28 15.62 16.49 -14.36
CA VAL A 28 16.42 15.93 -13.25
C VAL A 28 16.27 14.41 -13.19
N SER A 29 17.15 13.74 -12.45
CA SER A 29 17.08 12.29 -12.28
C SER A 29 15.71 11.87 -11.74
N PHE A 30 15.18 10.73 -12.19
CA PHE A 30 14.02 10.13 -11.55
C PHE A 30 14.31 9.73 -10.08
N PRO A 31 13.27 9.61 -9.23
CA PRO A 31 13.43 9.21 -7.84
C PRO A 31 14.05 7.82 -7.71
N THR A 32 14.90 7.67 -6.70
CA THR A 32 15.41 6.39 -6.20
C THR A 32 14.88 6.13 -4.79
N SER A 33 15.24 5.01 -4.16
CA SER A 33 14.84 4.69 -2.78
C SER A 33 15.28 5.71 -1.71
N ALA A 34 16.14 6.68 -2.05
CA ALA A 34 16.61 7.74 -1.16
C ALA A 34 16.01 9.12 -1.48
N ASP A 35 15.09 9.21 -2.44
CA ASP A 35 14.53 10.46 -2.94
C ASP A 35 13.00 10.48 -2.80
N ASN A 36 12.45 11.65 -2.48
CA ASN A 36 11.01 11.82 -2.36
C ASN A 36 10.39 12.11 -3.74
N ALA A 37 9.29 11.44 -4.05
CA ALA A 37 8.49 11.67 -5.23
C ALA A 37 7.22 12.45 -4.85
N TYR A 38 7.02 13.61 -5.47
CA TYR A 38 5.88 14.48 -5.22
C TYR A 38 4.99 14.61 -6.45
N ILE A 39 3.69 14.45 -6.24
CA ILE A 39 2.64 14.78 -7.20
C ILE A 39 1.81 15.91 -6.58
N THR A 40 2.14 17.14 -6.92
CA THR A 40 1.47 18.34 -6.38
C THR A 40 0.35 18.81 -7.31
N ALA A 41 -0.24 19.98 -7.01
CA ALA A 41 -1.17 20.65 -7.92
C ALA A 41 -0.54 21.01 -9.28
N ASN A 42 0.79 21.16 -9.36
CA ASN A 42 1.49 21.36 -10.64
C ASN A 42 1.50 20.10 -11.52
N GLY A 43 1.14 18.94 -10.95
CA GLY A 43 0.93 17.68 -11.66
C GLY A 43 -0.48 17.49 -12.21
N ASN A 44 -1.41 18.44 -12.03
CA ASN A 44 -2.81 18.30 -12.44
C ASN A 44 -2.95 17.94 -13.93
N GLY A 45 -3.72 16.90 -14.22
CA GLY A 45 -3.93 16.39 -15.58
C GLY A 45 -2.72 15.66 -16.19
N LEU A 46 -1.59 15.58 -15.50
CA LEU A 46 -0.44 14.80 -15.96
C LEU A 46 -0.60 13.33 -15.61
N THR A 47 0.03 12.46 -16.39
CA THR A 47 0.09 11.02 -16.12
C THR A 47 1.53 10.59 -15.81
N LEU A 48 1.75 10.06 -14.61
CA LEU A 48 2.97 9.38 -14.24
C LEU A 48 2.80 7.88 -14.45
N THR A 49 3.62 7.29 -15.32
CA THR A 49 3.57 5.85 -15.63
C THR A 49 4.72 5.10 -14.97
N VAL A 50 4.42 4.19 -14.04
CA VAL A 50 5.39 3.22 -13.48
C VAL A 50 5.64 2.14 -14.53
N ASN A 51 6.56 2.43 -15.46
CA ASN A 51 6.83 1.62 -16.65
C ASN A 51 7.91 0.55 -16.46
N VAL A 52 8.68 0.66 -15.39
CA VAL A 52 9.69 -0.31 -14.95
C VAL A 52 9.63 -0.41 -13.43
N SER A 53 10.24 -1.45 -12.85
CA SER A 53 10.41 -1.53 -11.40
C SER A 53 11.08 -0.27 -10.88
N SER A 54 10.35 0.50 -10.08
CA SER A 54 10.71 1.86 -9.68
C SER A 54 10.71 1.98 -8.17
N SER A 55 11.41 2.99 -7.64
CA SER A 55 11.54 3.18 -6.20
C SER A 55 11.51 4.65 -5.82
N CYS A 56 10.99 4.93 -4.64
CA CYS A 56 11.05 6.24 -3.97
C CYS A 56 11.26 6.03 -2.48
N LEU A 57 11.75 7.06 -1.79
CA LEU A 57 11.64 7.14 -0.34
C LEU A 57 10.17 7.33 0.02
N ASP A 58 9.64 8.53 -0.18
CA ASP A 58 8.22 8.84 -0.08
C ASP A 58 7.55 8.97 -1.45
N LEU A 59 6.28 8.57 -1.57
CA LEU A 59 5.40 9.00 -2.67
C LEU A 59 4.26 9.82 -2.10
N ILE A 60 4.31 11.14 -2.31
CA ILE A 60 3.41 12.10 -1.68
C ILE A 60 2.60 12.85 -2.73
N CYS A 61 1.31 12.59 -2.75
CA CYS A 61 0.35 13.36 -3.54
C CYS A 61 -0.30 14.42 -2.66
N SER A 62 -0.28 15.69 -3.10
CA SER A 62 -0.71 16.83 -2.29
C SER A 62 -1.40 17.92 -3.12
N GLY A 63 -2.00 18.90 -2.44
CA GLY A 63 -2.57 20.09 -3.09
C GLY A 63 -3.84 19.85 -3.90
N GLY A 64 -4.59 18.77 -3.63
CA GLY A 64 -5.80 18.43 -4.39
C GLY A 64 -5.52 17.98 -5.81
N SER A 65 -4.41 17.27 -6.02
CA SER A 65 -3.95 16.89 -7.35
C SER A 65 -4.97 16.03 -8.11
N THR A 66 -5.14 16.30 -9.41
CA THR A 66 -5.95 15.49 -10.34
C THR A 66 -5.09 14.64 -11.29
N ALA A 67 -3.82 14.43 -10.94
CA ALA A 67 -2.91 13.62 -11.74
C ALA A 67 -3.36 12.15 -11.83
N THR A 68 -2.82 11.46 -12.82
CA THR A 68 -3.00 10.01 -13.02
C THR A 68 -1.73 9.27 -12.60
N LEU A 69 -1.86 8.29 -11.71
CA LEU A 69 -0.83 7.27 -11.50
C LEU A 69 -1.21 6.02 -12.29
N ALA A 70 -0.36 5.65 -13.26
CA ALA A 70 -0.57 4.55 -14.19
C ALA A 70 0.59 3.56 -14.14
N GLY A 71 0.43 2.43 -14.84
CA GLY A 71 1.48 1.45 -15.06
C GLY A 71 1.22 0.10 -14.40
N SER A 72 2.06 -0.87 -14.72
CA SER A 72 1.91 -2.26 -14.31
C SER A 72 3.24 -2.89 -13.84
N SER A 73 4.26 -2.08 -13.63
CA SER A 73 5.52 -2.52 -13.01
C SER A 73 5.52 -2.28 -11.51
N GLY A 74 6.33 -3.03 -10.76
CA GLY A 74 6.41 -2.90 -9.30
C GLY A 74 6.87 -1.52 -8.84
N LEU A 75 6.25 -1.02 -7.76
CA LEU A 75 6.60 0.25 -7.12
C LEU A 75 7.06 -0.01 -5.69
N ASN A 76 8.31 0.31 -5.39
CA ASN A 76 8.87 0.17 -4.04
C ASN A 76 8.85 1.51 -3.31
N VAL A 77 8.26 1.55 -2.13
CA VAL A 77 8.19 2.72 -1.26
C VAL A 77 8.99 2.43 0.01
N PHE A 78 10.00 3.25 0.30
CA PHE A 78 10.91 3.02 1.43
C PHE A 78 10.53 3.80 2.68
N ALA A 79 9.51 4.64 2.61
CA ALA A 79 8.93 5.38 3.71
C ALA A 79 7.39 5.51 3.51
N THR A 80 6.87 6.72 3.36
CA THR A 80 5.43 7.02 3.39
C THR A 80 4.78 6.99 2.00
N LEU A 81 3.53 6.52 1.94
CA LEU A 81 2.65 6.64 0.77
C LEU A 81 1.46 7.56 1.11
N THR A 82 1.24 8.59 0.29
CA THR A 82 0.04 9.41 0.34
C THR A 82 -0.55 9.56 -1.04
N LEU A 83 -1.73 8.99 -1.25
CA LEU A 83 -2.58 9.20 -2.41
C LEU A 83 -3.79 10.06 -2.02
N LEU A 84 -4.38 10.73 -3.01
CA LEU A 84 -5.56 11.57 -2.81
C LEU A 84 -6.77 10.97 -3.52
N SER A 85 -7.97 11.20 -2.97
CA SER A 85 -9.25 10.82 -3.58
C SER A 85 -9.52 11.48 -4.93
N THR A 86 -8.86 12.60 -5.21
CA THR A 86 -9.02 13.40 -6.44
C THR A 86 -8.20 12.87 -7.62
N MET A 87 -7.28 11.94 -7.39
CA MET A 87 -6.44 11.35 -8.43
C MET A 87 -7.17 10.29 -9.23
N THR A 88 -6.71 10.05 -10.45
CA THR A 88 -7.04 8.83 -11.20
C THR A 88 -5.96 7.78 -10.95
N ILE A 89 -6.32 6.61 -10.44
CA ILE A 89 -5.38 5.49 -10.30
C ILE A 89 -5.74 4.39 -11.30
N SER A 90 -4.89 4.22 -12.31
CA SER A 90 -4.94 3.10 -13.26
C SER A 90 -3.74 2.15 -13.10
N TYR A 91 -2.95 2.37 -12.04
CA TYR A 91 -1.88 1.48 -11.62
C TYR A 91 -2.43 0.12 -11.19
N SER A 92 -1.81 -0.97 -11.66
CA SER A 92 -2.35 -2.33 -11.51
C SER A 92 -1.35 -3.40 -11.05
N SER A 93 -0.19 -2.98 -10.53
CA SER A 93 0.83 -3.89 -9.98
C SER A 93 0.90 -3.78 -8.46
N THR A 94 1.90 -4.36 -7.82
CA THR A 94 2.07 -4.33 -6.37
C THR A 94 2.87 -3.11 -5.92
N VAL A 95 2.38 -2.42 -4.89
CA VAL A 95 3.15 -1.45 -4.11
C VAL A 95 3.80 -2.18 -2.93
N SER A 96 5.13 -2.24 -2.91
CA SER A 96 5.89 -2.91 -1.86
C SER A 96 6.54 -1.89 -0.92
N PHE A 97 6.36 -2.07 0.39
CA PHE A 97 6.81 -1.15 1.44
C PHE A 97 8.02 -1.71 2.16
N TYR A 98 9.13 -0.97 2.20
CA TYR A 98 10.43 -1.45 2.69
C TYR A 98 10.97 -0.70 3.92
N SER A 99 10.23 0.27 4.47
CA SER A 99 10.72 1.07 5.60
C SER A 99 11.11 0.21 6.81
N THR A 100 12.12 0.68 7.52
CA THR A 100 12.51 0.17 8.86
C THR A 100 12.13 1.14 9.98
N GLY A 101 11.53 2.29 9.62
CA GLY A 101 11.03 3.31 10.53
C GLY A 101 9.52 3.21 10.77
N SER A 102 8.93 4.31 11.23
CA SER A 102 7.48 4.42 11.45
C SER A 102 6.87 5.30 10.37
N GLU A 103 6.07 4.70 9.49
CA GLU A 103 5.52 5.34 8.30
C GLU A 103 4.00 5.32 8.29
N THR A 104 3.44 6.15 7.42
CA THR A 104 2.01 6.17 7.17
C THR A 104 1.66 5.71 5.76
N VAL A 105 0.45 5.18 5.62
CA VAL A 105 -0.14 4.83 4.34
C VAL A 105 -1.52 5.46 4.26
N THR A 106 -1.73 6.27 3.23
CA THR A 106 -3.02 6.92 2.91
C THR A 106 -3.37 6.61 1.46
N CYS A 107 -4.54 6.01 1.22
CA CYS A 107 -5.00 5.63 -0.11
C CYS A 107 -5.97 6.66 -0.72
N GLY A 108 -6.87 7.21 0.09
CA GLY A 108 -7.89 8.18 -0.30
C GLY A 108 -8.98 7.65 -1.23
N GLN A 109 -8.87 6.43 -1.75
CA GLN A 109 -9.80 5.85 -2.72
C GLN A 109 -9.66 4.32 -2.82
N THR A 110 -10.59 3.69 -3.55
CA THR A 110 -10.48 2.29 -3.96
C THR A 110 -9.36 2.13 -4.99
N LEU A 111 -8.53 1.11 -4.81
CA LEU A 111 -7.39 0.77 -5.66
C LEU A 111 -7.55 -0.62 -6.26
N ASN A 112 -7.02 -0.81 -7.46
CA ASN A 112 -6.92 -2.12 -8.11
C ASN A 112 -5.46 -2.56 -8.24
N CYS A 113 -4.71 -2.40 -7.16
CA CYS A 113 -3.32 -2.81 -7.00
C CYS A 113 -3.15 -3.61 -5.70
N GLY A 114 -2.13 -4.46 -5.63
CA GLY A 114 -1.79 -5.19 -4.41
C GLY A 114 -0.85 -4.39 -3.51
N PHE A 115 -0.88 -4.65 -2.20
CA PHE A 115 0.07 -4.11 -1.24
C PHE A 115 0.91 -5.24 -0.63
N ASP A 116 2.19 -4.97 -0.38
CA ASP A 116 3.11 -5.88 0.29
C ASP A 116 3.99 -5.13 1.30
N PHE A 117 3.78 -5.38 2.58
CA PHE A 117 4.61 -4.83 3.65
C PHE A 117 5.81 -5.75 3.93
N TYR A 118 7.00 -5.29 3.53
CA TYR A 118 8.26 -6.04 3.58
C TYR A 118 9.35 -5.35 4.43
N GLY A 119 8.96 -4.38 5.25
CA GLY A 119 9.86 -3.56 6.07
C GLY A 119 10.27 -4.21 7.38
N THR A 120 11.45 -4.83 7.46
CA THR A 120 11.92 -5.48 8.70
C THR A 120 12.10 -4.48 9.83
N GLY A 121 11.38 -4.66 10.94
CA GLY A 121 11.40 -3.72 12.08
C GLY A 121 10.63 -2.42 11.84
N GLY A 122 10.13 -2.19 10.62
CA GLY A 122 9.30 -1.04 10.31
C GLY A 122 7.88 -1.16 10.85
N THR A 123 7.22 -0.02 11.02
CA THR A 123 5.81 0.10 11.39
C THR A 123 5.08 0.90 10.33
N PHE A 124 4.01 0.35 9.78
CA PHE A 124 3.17 1.00 8.77
C PHE A 124 1.78 1.24 9.35
N THR A 125 1.41 2.51 9.51
CA THR A 125 0.13 2.92 10.10
C THR A 125 -0.83 3.43 9.04
N LEU A 126 -1.94 2.73 8.85
CA LEU A 126 -3.00 3.18 7.95
C LEU A 126 -3.64 4.46 8.49
N GLN A 127 -3.82 5.47 7.65
CA GLN A 127 -4.49 6.73 8.02
C GLN A 127 -5.94 6.79 7.57
N ASP A 128 -6.33 5.94 6.64
CA ASP A 128 -7.68 5.80 6.10
C ASP A 128 -7.98 4.33 5.75
N GLU A 129 -9.21 4.08 5.32
CA GLU A 129 -9.64 2.77 4.84
C GLU A 129 -8.86 2.37 3.58
N VAL A 130 -8.44 1.11 3.53
CA VAL A 130 -7.76 0.54 2.36
C VAL A 130 -8.70 -0.43 1.66
N ASN A 131 -9.09 -0.11 0.43
CA ASN A 131 -9.89 -1.00 -0.41
C ASN A 131 -9.13 -1.36 -1.69
N LEU A 132 -8.60 -2.58 -1.74
CA LEU A 132 -7.85 -3.13 -2.86
C LEU A 132 -8.69 -4.01 -3.78
N THR A 133 -10.02 -4.00 -3.65
CA THR A 133 -10.95 -4.87 -4.39
C THR A 133 -10.60 -6.36 -4.24
N ALA A 134 -10.24 -7.05 -5.33
CA ALA A 134 -9.88 -8.46 -5.35
C ALA A 134 -8.36 -8.70 -5.25
N GLN A 135 -7.56 -7.67 -4.97
CA GLN A 135 -6.09 -7.78 -4.94
C GLN A 135 -5.55 -8.29 -3.61
N ILE A 136 -4.27 -8.60 -3.60
CA ILE A 136 -3.56 -9.13 -2.44
C ILE A 136 -3.17 -7.99 -1.49
N PHE A 137 -3.41 -8.19 -0.21
CA PHE A 137 -2.87 -7.39 0.90
C PHE A 137 -1.94 -8.31 1.70
N ALA A 138 -0.63 -8.18 1.49
CA ALA A 138 0.39 -9.02 2.10
C ALA A 138 1.13 -8.27 3.23
N VAL A 139 1.39 -8.95 4.34
CA VAL A 139 2.23 -8.46 5.43
C VAL A 139 3.33 -9.47 5.68
N ASP A 140 4.41 -9.39 4.91
CA ASP A 140 5.52 -10.34 5.00
C ASP A 140 6.49 -10.00 6.12
N LYS A 141 6.76 -8.70 6.38
CA LYS A 141 7.69 -8.24 7.42
C LYS A 141 7.27 -6.92 8.03
N GLY A 142 7.66 -6.73 9.29
CA GLY A 142 7.40 -5.51 10.04
C GLY A 142 6.07 -5.56 10.79
N THR A 143 5.59 -4.39 11.16
CA THR A 143 4.34 -4.20 11.90
C THR A 143 3.35 -3.42 11.05
N LEU A 144 2.19 -4.02 10.77
CA LEU A 144 1.02 -3.29 10.27
C LEU A 144 0.20 -2.79 11.47
N VAL A 145 -0.18 -1.52 11.45
CA VAL A 145 -1.15 -0.92 12.37
C VAL A 145 -2.33 -0.41 11.56
N THR A 146 -3.50 -1.04 11.71
CA THR A 146 -4.70 -0.62 10.96
C THR A 146 -5.24 0.72 11.45
N ASN A 147 -4.91 1.10 12.70
CA ASN A 147 -5.36 2.34 13.31
C ASN A 147 -6.89 2.51 13.24
N ASN A 148 -7.61 1.40 13.42
CA ASN A 148 -9.08 1.31 13.34
C ASN A 148 -9.67 1.50 11.93
N ASN A 149 -8.84 1.63 10.90
CA ASN A 149 -9.30 1.71 9.52
C ASN A 149 -9.57 0.32 8.93
N ASN A 150 -10.65 0.23 8.15
CA ASN A 150 -11.06 -1.03 7.53
C ASN A 150 -10.16 -1.41 6.35
N ILE A 151 -10.05 -2.71 6.11
CA ILE A 151 -9.32 -3.27 4.96
C ILE A 151 -10.30 -4.12 4.13
N THR A 152 -10.33 -3.91 2.82
CA THR A 152 -11.01 -4.77 1.85
C THR A 152 -10.01 -5.26 0.82
N CYS A 153 -9.93 -6.56 0.60
CA CYS A 153 -9.00 -7.18 -0.36
C CYS A 153 -9.54 -8.53 -0.85
N GLY A 154 -8.91 -9.12 -1.88
CA GLY A 154 -9.20 -10.49 -2.29
C GLY A 154 -8.55 -11.49 -1.35
N GLN A 155 -7.26 -11.30 -1.08
CA GLN A 155 -6.50 -12.16 -0.18
C GLN A 155 -5.76 -11.30 0.83
N PHE A 156 -5.98 -11.59 2.10
CA PHE A 156 -5.15 -11.07 3.17
C PHE A 156 -4.17 -12.17 3.57
N ILE A 157 -2.87 -11.92 3.41
CA ILE A 157 -1.83 -12.95 3.58
C ILE A 157 -0.65 -12.48 4.43
N SER A 158 -0.20 -13.37 5.30
CA SER A 158 1.08 -13.30 6.03
C SER A 158 1.51 -14.74 6.29
N ASP A 159 1.92 -15.47 5.25
CA ASP A 159 2.12 -16.92 5.25
C ASP A 159 3.60 -17.36 5.28
N HIS A 160 4.51 -16.40 5.27
CA HIS A 160 5.95 -16.66 5.37
C HIS A 160 6.39 -16.94 6.82
N ALA A 161 7.53 -17.60 6.98
CA ALA A 161 8.12 -17.89 8.30
C ALA A 161 8.76 -16.66 8.99
N PHE A 162 8.39 -15.44 8.57
CA PHE A 162 8.87 -14.19 9.14
C PHE A 162 7.99 -13.75 10.31
N ALA A 163 8.58 -13.02 11.26
CA ALA A 163 7.89 -12.51 12.44
C ALA A 163 7.14 -11.20 12.15
N ALA A 164 6.17 -11.22 11.23
CA ALA A 164 5.29 -10.09 10.99
C ALA A 164 4.32 -9.88 12.17
N VAL A 165 4.00 -8.62 12.44
CA VAL A 165 3.05 -8.22 13.50
C VAL A 165 1.89 -7.46 12.87
N MET A 166 0.67 -7.80 13.27
CA MET A 166 -0.53 -7.06 12.90
C MET A 166 -1.22 -6.53 14.14
N THR A 167 -1.46 -5.23 14.17
CA THR A 167 -2.22 -4.56 15.22
C THR A 167 -3.51 -4.01 14.63
N LEU A 168 -4.62 -4.71 14.92
CA LEU A 168 -5.87 -4.52 14.20
C LEU A 168 -6.85 -3.52 14.86
N GLY A 169 -6.61 -3.10 16.10
CA GLY A 169 -7.47 -2.12 16.78
C GLY A 169 -8.96 -2.53 16.72
N SER A 170 -9.83 -1.65 16.26
CA SER A 170 -11.25 -1.92 15.99
C SER A 170 -11.58 -2.09 14.50
N SER A 171 -10.60 -2.39 13.64
CA SER A 171 -10.82 -2.50 12.19
C SER A 171 -11.69 -3.71 11.82
N THR A 172 -12.42 -3.60 10.72
CA THR A 172 -12.95 -4.76 9.99
C THR A 172 -12.03 -5.09 8.82
N VAL A 173 -11.59 -6.35 8.73
CA VAL A 173 -10.88 -6.87 7.55
C VAL A 173 -11.83 -7.76 6.76
N THR A 174 -12.16 -7.35 5.54
CA THR A 174 -13.01 -8.10 4.61
C THR A 174 -12.16 -8.68 3.50
N CYS A 175 -12.17 -10.01 3.37
CA CYS A 175 -11.39 -10.71 2.35
C CYS A 175 -12.12 -11.93 1.77
N THR A 176 -11.65 -12.42 0.63
CA THR A 176 -12.05 -13.74 0.12
C THR A 176 -11.26 -14.83 0.82
N THR A 177 -9.96 -14.63 0.99
CA THR A 177 -9.03 -15.58 1.62
C THR A 177 -8.27 -14.92 2.76
N TRP A 178 -8.11 -15.64 3.87
CA TRP A 178 -7.31 -15.23 5.03
C TRP A 178 -6.25 -16.28 5.33
N GLU A 179 -4.98 -15.93 5.16
CA GLU A 179 -3.87 -16.87 5.32
C GLU A 179 -2.78 -16.30 6.23
N MET A 180 -2.56 -16.96 7.35
CA MET A 180 -1.50 -16.60 8.29
C MET A 180 -0.42 -17.67 8.31
N ALA A 181 0.69 -17.41 9.01
CA ALA A 181 1.67 -18.40 9.40
C ALA A 181 1.81 -18.42 10.92
N ARG A 182 2.42 -19.49 11.44
CA ARG A 182 2.68 -19.63 12.88
C ARG A 182 3.62 -18.54 13.42
N ALA A 183 4.51 -18.02 12.59
CA ALA A 183 5.51 -17.02 13.00
C ALA A 183 4.92 -15.60 13.16
N VAL A 184 3.71 -15.38 12.65
CA VAL A 184 3.00 -14.10 12.71
C VAL A 184 2.47 -13.85 14.12
N THR A 185 2.37 -12.59 14.51
CA THR A 185 1.65 -12.17 15.72
C THR A 185 0.43 -11.34 15.34
N VAL A 186 -0.76 -11.77 15.77
CA VAL A 186 -2.01 -11.01 15.60
C VAL A 186 -2.42 -10.39 16.93
N ASN A 187 -2.31 -9.06 17.03
CA ASN A 187 -2.88 -8.26 18.10
C ASN A 187 -4.29 -7.82 17.68
N ALA A 188 -5.29 -8.65 17.99
CA ALA A 188 -6.64 -8.54 17.44
C ALA A 188 -7.43 -7.29 17.93
N GLY A 189 -7.14 -6.74 19.11
CA GLY A 189 -7.95 -5.65 19.66
C GLY A 189 -9.44 -6.04 19.75
N THR A 190 -10.32 -5.22 19.17
CA THR A 190 -11.75 -5.51 18.99
C THR A 190 -12.12 -5.67 17.51
N SER A 191 -11.19 -6.14 16.69
CA SER A 191 -11.37 -6.27 15.23
C SER A 191 -12.35 -7.38 14.84
N THR A 192 -12.91 -7.30 13.64
CA THR A 192 -13.66 -8.39 13.00
C THR A 192 -12.99 -8.82 11.71
N ILE A 193 -12.77 -10.13 11.52
CA ILE A 193 -12.30 -10.71 10.25
C ILE A 193 -13.48 -11.33 9.52
N LYS A 194 -13.81 -10.83 8.34
CA LYS A 194 -14.89 -11.35 7.47
C LYS A 194 -14.27 -12.07 6.28
N VAL A 195 -14.47 -13.38 6.20
CA VAL A 195 -13.98 -14.22 5.10
C VAL A 195 -15.16 -14.74 4.28
N SER A 196 -15.16 -14.44 2.99
CA SER A 196 -16.26 -14.81 2.08
C SER A 196 -16.02 -16.12 1.32
N GLY A 197 -14.78 -16.57 1.16
CA GLY A 197 -14.49 -17.82 0.49
C GLY A 197 -14.74 -19.06 1.35
N THR A 198 -15.05 -20.18 0.71
CA THR A 198 -15.21 -21.49 1.35
C THR A 198 -13.86 -22.17 1.54
N GLY A 199 -13.56 -22.69 2.72
CA GLY A 199 -12.33 -23.48 2.96
C GLY A 199 -11.03 -22.67 3.04
N VAL A 200 -11.09 -21.34 3.02
CA VAL A 200 -9.91 -20.46 2.82
C VAL A 200 -9.60 -19.56 4.02
N PHE A 201 -9.99 -19.98 5.23
CA PHE A 201 -9.52 -19.37 6.47
C PHE A 201 -8.44 -20.26 7.08
N THR A 202 -7.20 -19.77 7.04
CA THR A 202 -6.02 -20.44 7.57
C THR A 202 -5.40 -19.60 8.69
N GLY A 203 -5.98 -19.65 9.88
CA GLY A 203 -5.58 -18.78 10.99
C GLY A 203 -4.36 -19.24 11.82
N PHE A 204 -3.83 -20.45 11.57
CA PHE A 204 -2.63 -21.03 12.23
C PHE A 204 -2.55 -20.93 13.76
N GLY A 205 -3.70 -20.97 14.46
CA GLY A 205 -3.75 -20.92 15.92
C GLY A 205 -3.50 -19.54 16.54
N GLN A 206 -3.51 -18.48 15.73
CA GLN A 206 -3.52 -17.10 16.21
C GLN A 206 -4.81 -16.81 16.98
N THR A 207 -4.79 -15.80 17.86
CA THR A 207 -5.98 -15.34 18.59
C THR A 207 -6.65 -14.20 17.83
N TYR A 208 -7.95 -14.35 17.59
CA TYR A 208 -8.79 -13.35 16.93
C TYR A 208 -9.87 -12.86 17.90
N ASN A 209 -10.36 -11.64 17.70
CA ASN A 209 -11.48 -11.11 18.49
C ASN A 209 -12.82 -11.64 17.96
N ASP A 210 -13.11 -11.39 16.68
CA ASP A 210 -14.32 -11.88 16.01
C ASP A 210 -14.00 -12.34 14.59
N VAL A 211 -14.59 -13.46 14.17
CA VAL A 211 -14.38 -14.08 12.85
C VAL A 211 -15.72 -14.51 12.28
N GLU A 212 -16.10 -13.90 11.15
CA GLU A 212 -17.28 -14.23 10.37
C GLU A 212 -16.87 -15.03 9.12
N LEU A 213 -17.28 -16.29 9.06
CA LEU A 213 -17.05 -17.16 7.91
C LEU A 213 -18.35 -17.29 7.12
N ASN A 214 -18.41 -16.66 5.94
CA ASN A 214 -19.61 -16.59 5.12
C ASN A 214 -19.59 -17.55 3.92
N GLY A 215 -18.55 -18.39 3.79
CA GLY A 215 -18.53 -19.55 2.90
C GLY A 215 -19.30 -20.73 3.50
N THR A 216 -19.97 -21.55 2.68
CA THR A 216 -20.67 -22.75 3.14
C THR A 216 -19.70 -23.72 3.84
N ALA A 217 -19.95 -23.99 5.14
CA ALA A 217 -19.32 -24.93 6.08
C ALA A 217 -17.90 -25.47 5.75
N HIS A 218 -16.94 -25.09 6.59
CA HIS A 218 -15.62 -25.72 6.69
C HIS A 218 -15.75 -27.04 7.47
N THR A 219 -15.43 -28.17 6.83
CA THR A 219 -15.22 -29.47 7.51
C THR A 219 -13.80 -29.62 8.00
#